data_AF-A0A116KG06-F1
#
_entry.id   AF-A0A116KG06-F1
#
_cell.length_a   1.000
_cell.length_b   1.000
_cell.length_c   1.000
_cell.angle_alpha   90.00
_cell.angle_beta   90.00
_cell.angle_gamma   90.00
#
_symmetry.space_group_name_H-M   'P 1'
#
loop_
_entity.id
_entity.type
_entity.pdbx_description
1 polymer ?
#
loop_
_entity_poly.entity_id
_entity_poly.type
_entity_poly.pdbx_seq_one_letter_code
_entity_poly.pdbx_strand_id
1 'polypeptide(L)'
;MSQIKPLENEVTLSDLNRLGYLGGATARLEDGRTIQLHHRYGTIRQQGYVAGELRDVDVIVEYSKIYSQIRTIKQNNILIARRGKVMGRTALLLTGKGYHRIGNSK
;
A
#
# COMPACT_ATOMS: atom_id res chain seq x y z
N MET A 1 9.04 15.98 20.93
CA MET A 1 8.67 15.51 19.56
C MET A 1 7.19 15.78 19.36
N SER A 2 6.81 16.70 18.48
CA SER A 2 5.40 17.04 18.25
C SER A 2 4.71 15.87 17.55
N GLN A 3 3.75 15.24 18.21
CA GLN A 3 2.94 14.18 17.63
C GLN A 3 1.93 14.81 16.66
N ILE A 4 2.26 14.81 15.37
CA ILE A 4 1.31 15.17 14.33
C ILE A 4 0.23 14.09 14.32
N LYS A 5 -1.00 14.45 14.68
CA LYS A 5 -2.13 13.51 14.62
C LYS A 5 -2.31 13.02 13.17
N PRO A 6 -2.43 11.69 12.95
CA PRO A 6 -2.75 11.15 11.64
C PRO A 6 -4.07 11.76 11.14
N LEU A 7 -4.16 12.05 9.83
CA LEU A 7 -5.40 12.56 9.26
C LEU A 7 -6.42 11.41 9.31
N GLU A 8 -7.69 11.73 9.50
CA GLU A 8 -8.75 10.72 9.65
C GLU A 8 -8.78 9.75 8.44
N ASN A 9 -8.57 10.27 7.24
CA ASN A 9 -8.54 9.50 5.99
C ASN A 9 -7.14 9.03 5.57
N GLU A 10 -6.11 9.19 6.40
CA GLU A 10 -4.76 8.69 6.11
C GLU A 10 -4.74 7.16 6.17
N VAL A 11 -4.23 6.51 5.12
CA VAL A 11 -4.07 5.06 5.06
C VAL A 11 -3.12 4.61 6.14
N THR A 12 -3.44 3.54 6.85
CA THR A 12 -2.59 2.94 7.89
C THR A 12 -1.99 1.62 7.41
N LEU A 13 -0.99 1.10 8.13
CA LEU A 13 -0.49 -0.27 7.87
C LEU A 13 -1.59 -1.33 8.06
N SER A 14 -2.52 -1.09 9.00
CA SER A 14 -3.68 -1.95 9.21
C SER A 14 -4.62 -1.96 8.00
N ASP A 15 -4.79 -0.82 7.31
CA ASP A 15 -5.55 -0.77 6.05
C ASP A 15 -4.85 -1.57 4.95
N LEU A 16 -3.51 -1.50 4.83
CA LEU A 16 -2.76 -2.33 3.88
C LEU A 16 -2.96 -3.83 4.15
N ASN A 17 -2.88 -4.22 5.43
CA ASN A 17 -3.14 -5.61 5.85
C ASN A 17 -4.54 -6.08 5.49
N ARG A 18 -5.53 -5.21 5.68
CA ARG A 18 -6.92 -5.52 5.36
C ARG A 18 -7.14 -5.61 3.85
N LEU A 19 -6.60 -4.68 3.08
CA LEU A 19 -6.68 -4.69 1.62
C LEU A 19 -6.03 -5.94 1.04
N GLY A 20 -4.86 -6.32 1.56
CA GLY A 20 -4.19 -7.56 1.16
C GLY A 20 -4.94 -8.83 1.61
N TYR A 21 -5.66 -8.78 2.74
CA TYR A 21 -6.55 -9.88 3.16
C TYR A 21 -7.77 -10.03 2.25
N LEU A 22 -8.40 -8.91 1.86
CA LEU A 22 -9.53 -8.90 0.92
C LEU A 22 -9.12 -9.34 -0.50
N GLY A 23 -7.84 -9.21 -0.84
CA GLY A 23 -7.30 -9.58 -2.14
C GLY A 23 -7.61 -8.56 -3.24
N GLY A 24 -6.98 -8.77 -4.41
CA GLY A 24 -7.18 -7.93 -5.60
C GLY A 24 -6.61 -6.51 -5.51
N ALA A 25 -5.83 -6.21 -4.46
CA ALA A 25 -5.27 -4.89 -4.21
C ALA A 25 -3.80 -4.78 -4.66
N THR A 26 -3.44 -3.67 -5.30
CA THR A 26 -2.07 -3.35 -5.74
C THR A 26 -1.69 -1.94 -5.29
N ALA A 27 -0.42 -1.77 -4.95
CA ALA A 27 0.17 -0.47 -4.65
C ALA A 27 1.21 -0.10 -5.72
N ARG A 28 1.13 1.11 -6.25
CA ARG A 28 2.17 1.66 -7.13
C ARG A 28 3.11 2.52 -6.30
N LEU A 29 4.41 2.27 -6.41
CA LEU A 29 5.44 3.05 -5.74
C LEU A 29 5.79 4.31 -6.56
N GLU A 30 6.49 5.26 -5.93
CA GLU A 30 6.95 6.49 -6.59
C GLU A 30 7.89 6.21 -7.77
N ASP A 31 8.71 5.17 -7.67
CA ASP A 31 9.61 4.70 -8.74
C ASP A 31 8.89 3.94 -9.88
N GLY A 32 7.56 3.80 -9.80
CA GLY A 32 6.73 3.16 -10.80
C GLY A 32 6.57 1.64 -10.64
N ARG A 33 7.29 1.01 -9.71
CA ARG A 33 7.11 -0.42 -9.42
C ARG A 33 5.73 -0.68 -8.83
N THR A 34 5.22 -1.89 -9.05
CA THR A 34 3.91 -2.32 -8.54
C THR A 34 4.10 -3.44 -7.53
N ILE A 35 3.46 -3.27 -6.38
CA ILE A 35 3.41 -4.24 -5.29
C ILE A 35 2.04 -4.90 -5.30
N GLN A 36 2.00 -6.22 -5.31
CA GLN A 36 0.78 -6.96 -5.01
C GLN A 36 0.60 -7.00 -3.50
N LEU A 37 -0.57 -6.60 -3.00
CA LEU A 37 -0.85 -6.61 -1.57
C LEU A 37 -1.41 -7.96 -1.15
N HIS A 38 -0.83 -8.55 -0.10
CA HIS A 38 -1.28 -9.78 0.56
C HIS A 38 -1.53 -9.52 2.06
N HIS A 39 -2.10 -10.49 2.76
CA HIS A 39 -2.24 -10.37 4.21
C HIS A 39 -0.84 -10.34 4.86
N ARG A 40 -0.51 -9.27 5.60
CA ARG A 40 0.76 -9.04 6.33
C ARG A 40 1.97 -8.58 5.52
N TYR A 41 1.96 -8.75 4.21
CA TYR A 41 3.10 -8.38 3.36
C TYR A 41 2.66 -8.03 1.94
N GLY A 42 3.53 -7.36 1.20
CA GLY A 42 3.39 -7.23 -0.25
C GLY A 42 4.41 -8.09 -0.98
N THR A 43 4.23 -8.27 -2.28
CA THR A 43 5.24 -8.88 -3.16
C THR A 43 5.58 -7.95 -4.32
N ILE A 44 6.84 -7.97 -4.71
CA ILE A 44 7.33 -7.28 -5.90
C ILE A 44 7.93 -8.29 -6.86
N ARG A 45 7.52 -8.21 -8.13
CA ARG A 45 8.10 -9.03 -9.19
C ARG A 45 9.41 -8.40 -9.66
N GLN A 46 10.50 -9.16 -9.60
CA GLN A 46 11.82 -8.74 -10.07
C GLN A 46 12.61 -9.93 -10.61
N GLN A 47 13.66 -9.66 -11.38
CA GLN A 47 14.58 -10.71 -11.83
C GLN A 47 15.47 -11.15 -10.68
N GLY A 48 15.58 -12.46 -10.49
CA GLY A 48 16.42 -13.10 -9.47
C GLY A 48 16.93 -14.45 -9.96
N TYR A 49 17.97 -14.96 -9.30
CA TYR A 49 18.51 -16.27 -9.64
C TYR A 49 17.79 -17.38 -8.87
N VAL A 50 17.29 -18.37 -9.59
CA VAL A 50 16.69 -19.60 -9.04
C VAL A 50 17.42 -20.77 -9.66
N ALA A 51 18.07 -21.58 -8.82
CA ALA A 51 18.91 -22.70 -9.26
C ALA A 51 19.96 -22.33 -10.32
N GLY A 52 20.53 -21.12 -10.23
CA GLY A 52 21.54 -20.63 -11.17
C GLY A 52 21.00 -19.97 -12.44
N GLU A 53 19.69 -19.96 -12.66
CA GLU A 53 19.06 -19.33 -13.81
C GLU A 53 18.36 -18.02 -13.44
N LEU A 54 18.49 -17.00 -14.29
CA LEU A 54 17.77 -15.74 -14.12
C LEU A 54 16.29 -15.94 -14.44
N ARG A 55 15.42 -15.73 -13.46
CA ARG A 55 13.97 -15.90 -13.58
C ARG A 55 13.24 -14.74 -12.89
N ASP A 56 12.01 -14.50 -13.31
CA ASP A 56 11.12 -13.61 -12.56
C ASP A 56 10.71 -14.28 -11.25
N VAL A 57 10.94 -13.59 -10.14
CA VAL A 57 10.59 -14.03 -8.79
C VAL A 57 9.77 -12.97 -8.07
N ASP A 58 8.86 -13.43 -7.22
CA ASP A 58 8.12 -12.56 -6.30
C ASP A 58 8.88 -12.46 -4.97
N VAL A 59 9.33 -11.25 -4.65
CA VAL A 59 10.07 -10.96 -3.42
C VAL A 59 9.12 -10.34 -2.39
N ILE A 60 9.11 -10.92 -1.19
CA ILE A 60 8.32 -10.41 -0.06
C ILE A 60 8.87 -9.06 0.40
N VAL A 61 7.98 -8.10 0.58
CA VAL A 61 8.27 -6.78 1.13
C VAL A 61 7.36 -6.46 2.31
N GLU A 62 7.95 -5.93 3.37
CA GLU A 62 7.19 -5.46 4.53
C GLU A 62 6.53 -4.12 4.23
N TYR A 63 5.27 -3.96 4.65
CA TYR A 63 4.54 -2.71 4.48
C TYR A 63 5.20 -1.52 5.14
N SER A 64 5.78 -1.69 6.33
CA SER A 64 6.54 -0.64 7.04
C SER A 64 7.67 -0.06 6.19
N LYS A 65 8.35 -0.90 5.39
CA LYS A 65 9.50 -0.50 4.56
C LYS A 65 9.08 0.22 3.27
N ILE A 66 7.92 -0.13 2.71
CA ILE A 66 7.46 0.44 1.44
C ILE A 66 6.44 1.56 1.60
N TYR A 67 5.79 1.70 2.76
CA TYR A 67 4.64 2.59 2.95
C TYR A 67 4.92 4.03 2.50
N SER A 68 6.09 4.58 2.88
CA SER A 68 6.51 5.94 2.52
C SER A 68 6.65 6.17 1.01
N GLN A 69 6.89 5.11 0.24
CA GLN A 69 7.07 5.14 -1.21
C GLN A 69 5.78 4.84 -1.98
N ILE A 70 4.69 4.44 -1.31
CA ILE A 70 3.43 4.15 -1.98
C ILE A 70 2.81 5.45 -2.50
N ARG A 71 2.65 5.54 -3.82
CA ARG A 71 2.01 6.67 -4.51
C ARG A 71 0.51 6.50 -4.66
N THR A 72 0.05 5.30 -5.01
CA THR A 72 -1.38 4.99 -5.18
C THR A 72 -1.68 3.56 -4.78
N ILE A 73 -2.90 3.31 -4.32
CA ILE A 73 -3.43 1.97 -4.10
C ILE A 73 -4.69 1.79 -4.94
N LYS A 74 -4.77 0.67 -5.66
CA LYS A 74 -5.96 0.22 -6.38
C LYS A 74 -6.44 -1.11 -5.81
N GLN A 75 -7.74 -1.38 -5.91
CA GLN A 75 -8.28 -2.72 -5.74
C GLN A 75 -9.35 -2.95 -6.80
N ASN A 76 -9.29 -4.08 -7.50
CA ASN A 76 -10.24 -4.41 -8.56
C ASN A 76 -10.44 -3.25 -9.55
N ASN A 77 -9.32 -2.62 -9.93
CA ASN A 77 -9.24 -1.45 -10.82
C ASN A 77 -9.82 -0.12 -10.30
N ILE A 78 -10.28 -0.06 -9.05
CA ILE A 78 -10.75 1.17 -8.39
C ILE A 78 -9.59 1.82 -7.65
N LEU A 79 -9.35 3.12 -7.89
CA LEU A 79 -8.35 3.89 -7.12
C LEU A 79 -8.88 4.16 -5.71
N ILE A 80 -8.31 3.47 -4.73
CA ILE A 80 -8.70 3.56 -3.32
C ILE A 80 -7.96 4.68 -2.60
N ALA A 81 -6.66 4.82 -2.86
CA ALA A 81 -5.83 5.79 -2.16
C ALA A 81 -4.82 6.46 -3.08
N ARG A 82 -4.46 7.70 -2.76
CA ARG A 82 -3.44 8.48 -3.47
C ARG A 82 -2.63 9.32 -2.49
N ARG A 83 -1.32 9.35 -2.69
CA ARG A 83 -0.40 10.23 -1.98
C ARG A 83 -0.53 11.66 -2.48
N GLY A 84 -0.67 12.60 -1.56
CA GLY A 84 -0.88 14.01 -1.84
C GLY A 84 -0.39 14.91 -0.70
N LYS A 85 -0.30 16.21 -0.97
CA LYS A 85 0.02 17.23 0.04
C LYS A 85 -1.27 17.68 0.73
N VAL A 86 -1.31 17.60 2.05
CA VAL A 86 -2.43 18.05 2.89
C VAL A 86 -1.85 18.76 4.11
N MET A 87 -2.33 19.97 4.39
CA MET A 87 -1.91 20.78 5.55
C MET A 87 -0.38 20.87 5.70
N GLY A 88 0.33 21.05 4.59
CA GLY A 88 1.79 21.18 4.56
C GLY A 88 2.59 19.87 4.68
N ARG A 89 1.93 18.70 4.82
CA ARG A 89 2.60 17.38 4.85
C ARG A 89 2.17 16.48 3.70
N THR A 90 3.03 15.55 3.31
CA THR A 90 2.70 14.53 2.30
C THR A 90 2.15 13.29 3.00
N ALA A 91 0.94 12.87 2.65
CA ALA A 91 0.25 11.73 3.25
C ALA A 91 -0.41 10.85 2.17
N LEU A 92 -0.58 9.55 2.46
CA LEU A 92 -1.33 8.63 1.61
C LEU A 92 -2.78 8.61 2.07
N LEU A 93 -3.68 9.12 1.23
CA LEU A 93 -5.07 9.39 1.63
C LEU A 93 -6.03 8.45 0.93
N LEU A 94 -7.02 7.98 1.67
CA LEU A 94 -8.19 7.33 1.12
C LEU A 94 -9.01 8.32 0.29
N THR A 95 -9.52 7.84 -0.84
CA THR A 95 -10.39 8.60 -1.76
C THR A 95 -11.87 8.51 -1.40
N GLY A 96 -12.24 7.60 -0.48
CA GLY A 96 -13.63 7.24 -0.19
C GLY A 96 -14.28 6.33 -1.23
N LYS A 97 -13.53 5.83 -2.22
CA LYS A 97 -14.04 4.91 -3.25
C LYS A 97 -13.45 3.53 -3.07
N GLY A 98 -14.28 2.49 -3.23
CA GLY A 98 -13.86 1.08 -3.24
C GLY A 98 -13.42 0.50 -1.88
N TYR A 99 -13.02 1.35 -0.93
CA TYR A 99 -12.66 0.95 0.42
C TYR A 99 -13.14 2.00 1.40
N HIS A 100 -13.96 1.55 2.35
CA HIS A 100 -14.33 2.32 3.52
C HIS A 100 -13.70 1.66 4.72
N ARG A 101 -12.96 2.44 5.52
CA ARG A 101 -12.55 1.96 6.83
C ARG A 101 -13.84 1.75 7.61
N ILE A 102 -14.18 0.49 7.88
CA ILE A 102 -15.26 0.19 8.83
C ILE A 102 -14.79 0.80 10.14
N GLY A 103 -15.40 1.91 10.54
CA GLY A 103 -15.17 2.49 11.85
C GLY A 103 -15.43 1.40 12.88
N ASN A 104 -14.63 1.36 13.95
CA ASN A 104 -15.09 0.65 15.14
C ASN A 104 -16.36 1.40 15.59
N SER A 105 -17.53 0.92 15.16
CA SER A 105 -18.77 1.18 15.87
C SER A 105 -18.60 0.50 17.22
N LYS A 106 -18.12 1.29 18.19
CA LYS A 106 -18.32 1.07 19.61
C LYS A 106 -19.10 2.27 20.12
#